data_AF-A0A450S7F5-F1
#
_entry.id   AF-A0A450S7F5-F1
#
_cell.length_a   1.000
_cell.length_b   1.000
_cell.length_c   1.000
_cell.angle_alpha   90.00
_cell.angle_beta   90.00
_cell.angle_gamma   90.00
#
_symmetry.space_group_name_H-M   'P 1'
#
loop_
_entity.id
_entity.type
_entity.pdbx_description
1 polymer ?
#
loop_
_entity_poly.entity_id
_entity_poly.type
_entity_poly.pdbx_seq_one_letter_code
_entity_poly.pdbx_strand_id
1 'polypeptide(L)'
;MDKKVHTGFDAPFLDEEERMLMASIREFEPDPDLDERKAEWRQALRNTVKRKPVTLRLQEQDIRRIKSMAYKKGIPYQTLISSIVHEYAMERI
;
A
#
# COMPACT_ATOMS: atom_id res chain seq x y z
N MET A 1 35.38 27.61 -26.94
CA MET A 1 35.33 28.09 -25.55
C MET A 1 33.94 28.68 -25.40
N ASP A 2 33.00 28.12 -24.65
CA ASP A 2 33.09 27.71 -23.25
C ASP A 2 32.17 26.52 -22.96
N LYS A 3 32.73 25.46 -22.38
CA LYS A 3 31.93 24.38 -21.79
C LYS A 3 31.42 24.89 -20.45
N LYS A 4 30.14 25.25 -20.38
CA LYS A 4 29.48 25.52 -19.10
C LYS A 4 29.53 24.23 -18.27
N VAL A 5 30.21 24.32 -17.13
CA VAL A 5 30.33 23.24 -16.15
C VAL A 5 28.95 23.08 -15.52
N HIS A 6 28.22 22.04 -15.92
CA HIS A 6 26.95 21.69 -15.30
C HIS A 6 27.24 21.05 -13.94
N THR A 7 26.99 21.80 -12.88
CA THR A 7 27.09 21.34 -11.50
C THR A 7 25.95 20.38 -11.20
N GLY A 8 26.18 19.08 -11.41
CA GLY A 8 25.66 17.91 -10.67
C GLY A 8 24.16 17.71 -10.37
N PHE A 9 23.27 18.67 -10.61
CA PHE A 9 21.88 18.63 -10.15
C PHE A 9 20.86 19.12 -11.18
N ASP A 10 21.31 19.47 -12.39
CA ASP A 10 20.45 19.88 -13.50
C ASP A 10 20.66 18.91 -14.66
N ALA A 11 20.03 17.75 -14.50
CA ALA A 11 20.12 16.63 -15.41
C ALA A 11 19.09 16.79 -16.54
N PRO A 12 19.48 16.80 -17.82
CA PRO A 12 18.56 16.98 -18.96
C PRO A 12 17.59 15.80 -19.18
N PHE A 13 17.62 14.80 -18.30
CA PHE A 13 16.83 13.57 -18.39
C PHE A 13 15.64 13.51 -17.43
N LEU A 14 15.44 14.52 -16.58
CA LEU A 14 14.28 14.52 -15.68
C LEU A 14 13.01 14.68 -16.51
N ASP A 15 12.01 13.84 -16.28
CA ASP A 15 10.70 14.04 -16.88
C ASP A 15 9.93 15.18 -16.17
N GLU A 16 8.71 15.46 -16.63
CA GLU A 16 7.92 16.56 -16.08
C GLU A 16 7.48 16.31 -14.63
N GLU A 17 7.22 15.05 -14.26
CA GLU A 17 6.86 14.67 -12.89
C GLU A 17 8.06 14.85 -11.94
N GLU A 18 9.24 14.41 -12.36
CA GLU A 18 10.47 14.50 -11.58
C GLU A 18 10.91 15.97 -11.34
N ARG A 19 10.72 16.85 -12.34
CA ARG A 19 10.98 18.29 -12.19
C ARG A 19 10.02 18.95 -11.21
N MET A 20 8.73 18.60 -11.26
CA MET A 20 7.74 19.12 -10.30
C MET A 20 8.04 18.66 -8.88
N LEU A 21 8.44 17.39 -8.70
CA LEU A 21 8.87 16.87 -7.41
C LEU A 21 10.09 17.64 -6.87
N MET A 22 11.10 17.88 -7.71
CA MET A 22 12.28 18.68 -7.36
C MET A 22 11.95 20.11 -6.93
N ALA A 23 10.98 20.76 -7.60
CA ALA A 23 10.53 22.09 -7.22
C ALA A 23 9.81 22.09 -5.85
N SER A 24 8.94 21.10 -5.62
CA SER A 24 8.18 20.97 -4.37
C SER A 24 9.04 20.71 -3.12
N ILE A 25 10.25 20.17 -3.27
CA ILE A 25 11.19 19.97 -2.15
C ILE A 25 11.59 21.30 -1.52
N ARG A 26 11.69 22.39 -2.31
CA ARG A 26 12.06 23.71 -1.78
C ARG A 26 10.92 24.38 -1.01
N GLU A 27 9.68 24.02 -1.32
CA GLU A 27 8.46 24.48 -0.65
C GLU A 27 8.01 23.53 0.47
N PHE A 28 8.76 22.45 0.72
CA PHE A 28 8.43 21.48 1.74
C PHE A 28 8.61 22.09 3.13
N GLU A 29 7.50 22.35 3.80
CA GLU A 29 7.48 22.65 5.23
C GLU A 29 7.25 21.35 6.02
N PRO A 30 8.18 20.96 6.90
CA PRO A 30 7.98 19.81 7.76
C PRO A 30 6.79 20.07 8.68
N ASP A 31 5.87 19.11 8.73
CA ASP A 31 4.73 19.15 9.64
C ASP A 31 5.25 19.31 11.10
N PRO A 32 4.84 20.36 11.83
CA PRO A 32 5.33 20.62 13.18
C PRO A 32 4.98 19.50 14.17
N ASP A 33 3.90 18.76 13.92
CA ASP A 33 3.41 17.67 14.79
C ASP A 33 3.72 16.28 14.21
N LEU A 34 4.73 16.19 13.32
CA LEU A 34 5.09 14.96 12.61
C LEU A 34 5.31 13.76 13.54
N ASP A 35 5.86 13.96 14.73
CA ASP A 35 6.10 12.88 15.70
C ASP A 35 4.81 12.39 16.38
N GLU A 36 3.88 13.30 16.66
CA GLU A 36 2.54 12.96 17.18
C GLU A 36 1.73 12.21 16.10
N ARG A 37 1.71 12.72 14.86
CA ARG A 37 1.07 12.04 13.73
C ARG A 37 1.67 10.66 13.45
N LYS A 38 3.00 10.51 13.54
CA LYS A 38 3.65 9.19 13.44
C LYS A 38 3.20 8.26 14.57
N ALA A 39 3.01 8.76 15.79
CA ALA A 39 2.52 7.96 16.90
C ALA A 39 1.07 7.50 16.66
N GLU A 40 0.20 8.39 16.21
CA GLU A 40 -1.17 8.07 15.82
C GLU A 40 -1.24 7.02 14.70
N TRP A 41 -0.45 7.20 13.63
CA TRP A 41 -0.40 6.24 12.52
C TRP A 41 0.12 4.88 12.97
N ARG A 42 1.14 4.85 13.84
CA ARG A 42 1.63 3.60 14.43
C ARG A 42 0.55 2.92 15.28
N GLN A 43 -0.24 3.69 16.03
CA GLN A 43 -1.33 3.16 16.84
C GLN A 43 -2.47 2.61 15.97
N ALA A 44 -2.88 3.35 14.93
CA ALA A 44 -3.86 2.90 13.95
C ALA A 44 -3.40 1.60 13.26
N LEU A 45 -2.15 1.56 12.79
CA LEU A 45 -1.57 0.37 12.14
C LEU A 45 -1.54 -0.83 13.09
N ARG A 46 -1.15 -0.64 14.36
CA ARG A 46 -1.14 -1.71 15.38
C ARG A 46 -2.53 -2.31 15.61
N ASN A 47 -3.59 -1.53 15.47
CA ASN A 47 -4.97 -2.01 15.61
C ASN A 47 -5.41 -2.79 14.35
N THR A 48 -5.01 -2.35 13.16
CA THR A 48 -5.37 -3.01 11.88
C THR A 48 -4.59 -4.31 11.62
N VAL A 49 -3.36 -4.43 12.12
CA VAL A 49 -2.47 -5.57 11.80
C VAL A 49 -2.72 -6.81 12.67
N LYS A 50 -3.49 -6.70 13.76
CA LYS A 50 -3.76 -7.84 14.66
C LYS A 50 -4.63 -8.89 13.96
N ARG A 51 -4.00 -9.95 13.44
CA ARG A 51 -4.68 -11.13 12.89
C ARG A 51 -4.70 -12.26 13.92
N LYS A 52 -5.83 -12.95 14.03
CA LYS A 52 -5.97 -14.16 14.84
C LYS A 52 -6.23 -15.36 13.92
N PRO A 53 -5.57 -16.52 14.15
CA PRO A 53 -5.86 -17.72 13.37
C PRO A 53 -7.25 -18.27 13.72
N VAL A 54 -8.00 -18.70 12.71
CA VAL A 54 -9.32 -19.33 12.87
C VAL A 54 -9.35 -20.61 12.03
N THR A 55 -9.76 -21.72 12.63
CA THR A 55 -9.95 -23.00 11.93
C THR A 55 -11.40 -23.10 11.46
N LEU A 56 -11.59 -23.28 10.15
CA LEU A 56 -12.90 -23.44 9.52
C LEU A 56 -12.99 -24.80 8.84
N ARG A 57 -14.14 -25.48 8.97
CA ARG A 57 -14.47 -26.67 8.17
C ARG A 57 -15.32 -26.26 7.00
N LEU A 58 -14.89 -26.61 5.78
CA LEU A 58 -15.58 -26.31 4.53
C LEU A 58 -15.74 -27.61 3.73
N GLN A 59 -16.74 -27.65 2.86
CA GLN A 59 -16.88 -28.76 1.93
C GLN A 59 -15.72 -28.76 0.93
N GLU A 60 -15.25 -29.95 0.57
CA GLU A 60 -14.12 -30.10 -0.35
C GLU A 60 -14.39 -29.47 -1.72
N GLN A 61 -15.64 -29.56 -2.19
CA GLN A 61 -16.07 -28.95 -3.45
C GLN A 61 -15.92 -27.42 -3.42
N ASP A 62 -16.23 -26.79 -2.30
CA ASP A 62 -16.13 -25.33 -2.15
C ASP A 62 -14.68 -24.89 -2.07
N ILE A 63 -13.82 -25.65 -1.38
CA ILE A 63 -12.38 -25.40 -1.35
C ILE A 63 -11.81 -25.40 -2.78
N ARG A 64 -12.22 -26.35 -3.63
CA ARG A 64 -11.80 -26.40 -5.05
C ARG A 64 -12.27 -25.17 -5.82
N ARG A 65 -13.54 -24.77 -5.66
CA ARG A 65 -14.11 -23.57 -6.32
C ARG A 65 -13.39 -22.30 -5.88
N ILE A 66 -13.16 -22.11 -4.58
CA ILE A 66 -12.45 -20.95 -4.03
C ILE A 66 -11.03 -20.87 -4.58
N LYS A 67 -10.30 -22.00 -4.61
CA LYS A 67 -8.95 -22.04 -5.21
C LYS A 67 -8.96 -21.65 -6.69
N SER A 68 -9.94 -22.11 -7.46
CA SER A 68 -10.11 -21.73 -8.87
C SER A 68 -10.37 -20.23 -9.03
N MET A 69 -11.27 -19.66 -8.21
CA MET A 69 -11.55 -18.22 -8.22
C MET A 69 -10.34 -17.37 -7.82
N ALA A 70 -9.60 -17.80 -6.79
CA ALA A 70 -8.40 -17.12 -6.33
C ALA A 70 -7.30 -17.13 -7.41
N TYR A 71 -7.13 -18.27 -8.08
CA TYR A 71 -6.21 -18.39 -9.22
C TYR A 71 -6.55 -17.43 -10.36
N LYS A 72 -7.84 -17.34 -10.75
CA LYS A 72 -8.30 -16.38 -11.76
C LYS A 72 -8.02 -14.92 -11.38
N LYS A 73 -8.08 -14.61 -10.09
CA LYS A 73 -7.79 -13.27 -9.54
C LYS A 73 -6.29 -13.02 -9.29
N GLY A 74 -5.43 -14.02 -9.48
CA GLY A 74 -3.99 -13.92 -9.20
C GLY A 74 -3.65 -13.74 -7.71
N ILE A 75 -4.52 -14.15 -6.80
CA ILE A 75 -4.32 -14.00 -5.35
C ILE A 75 -4.32 -15.37 -4.64
N PRO A 76 -3.67 -15.49 -3.47
CA PRO A 76 -3.78 -16.69 -2.64
C PRO A 76 -5.24 -16.95 -2.21
N TYR A 77 -5.65 -18.21 -2.15
CA TYR A 77 -7.01 -18.56 -1.75
C TYR A 77 -7.33 -18.16 -0.30
N GLN A 78 -6.32 -18.14 0.58
CA GLN A 78 -6.47 -17.66 1.95
C GLN A 78 -6.78 -16.15 1.97
N THR A 79 -6.17 -15.38 1.07
CA THR A 79 -6.43 -13.94 0.94
C THR A 79 -7.85 -13.68 0.46
N LEU A 80 -8.34 -14.46 -0.50
CA LEU A 80 -9.73 -14.37 -0.97
C LEU A 80 -10.72 -14.73 0.14
N ILE A 81 -10.46 -15.79 0.91
CA ILE A 81 -11.31 -16.15 2.05
C ILE A 81 -11.31 -15.02 3.09
N SER A 82 -10.14 -14.48 3.41
CA SER A 82 -10.00 -13.37 4.36
C SER A 82 -10.75 -12.12 3.91
N SER A 83 -10.76 -11.81 2.61
CA SER A 83 -11.47 -10.63 2.10
C SER A 83 -12.99 -10.81 2.19
N ILE A 84 -13.51 -11.99 1.85
CA ILE A 84 -14.94 -12.29 1.93
C ILE A 84 -15.42 -12.21 3.38
N VAL A 85 -14.67 -12.79 4.32
CA VAL A 85 -15.02 -12.72 5.76
C VAL A 85 -15.02 -11.27 6.25
N HIS A 86 -14.05 -10.47 5.80
CA HIS A 86 -13.98 -9.06 6.16
C HIS A 86 -15.15 -8.25 5.59
N GLU A 87 -15.49 -8.45 4.32
CA GLU A 87 -16.63 -7.80 3.65
C GLU A 87 -17.95 -8.15 4.33
N TYR A 88 -18.14 -9.42 4.68
CA TYR A 88 -19.33 -9.89 5.40
C TYR A 88 -19.41 -9.29 6.82
N ALA A 89 -18.28 -9.23 7.55
CA ALA A 89 -18.24 -8.65 8.89
C ALA A 89 -18.48 -7.13 8.92
N MET A 90 -18.29 -6.45 7.79
CA MET A 90 -18.54 -5.01 7.62
C MET A 90 -19.94 -4.68 7.06
N GLU A 91 -20.84 -5.67 6.94
CA GLU A 91 -22.20 -5.51 6.38
C GLU A 91 -22.25 -4.84 4.99
N ARG A 92 -21.18 -4.93 4.19
CA ARG A 92 -21.12 -4.35 2.83
C ARG A 92 -21.74 -5.26 1.76
N ILE A 93 -22.93 -5.80 2.00
CA ILE A 93 -23.65 -6.67 1.05
C ILE A 93 -24.82 -5.93 0.42
#